data_AF-A0A6G5A624-F1
#
_entry.id   AF-A0A6G5A624-F1
#
_cell.length_a   1.000
_cell.length_b   1.000
_cell.length_c   1.000
_cell.angle_alpha   90.00
_cell.angle_beta   90.00
_cell.angle_gamma   90.00
#
_symmetry.space_group_name_H-M   'P 1'
#
loop_
_entity.id
_entity.type
_entity.pdbx_description
1 polymer ?
#
loop_
_entity_poly.entity_id
_entity_poly.type
_entity_poly.pdbx_seq_one_letter_code
_entity_poly.pdbx_strand_id
1 'polypeptide(L)'
;MFSGATFLCILVAVTAQSRRRDPNAYAEDYRNFPLQRLSAMTNQSKRIYVLMRDYNLSTPFDCHSAKKVHQYSDNEYEYELKARINWTKFYSYNVSMTAMKTGNHSEPNDAYYEEDKGAGKIDHKLMTTNYDRTCFVFAVNISSERFGKWF
;
A
#
# COMPACT_ATOMS: atom_id res chain seq x y z
N MET A 1 -24.40 2.34 64.81
CA MET A 1 -24.17 3.21 63.64
C MET A 1 -23.02 2.60 62.84
N PHE A 2 -23.30 1.88 61.75
CA PHE A 2 -22.27 1.28 60.91
C PHE A 2 -21.92 2.26 59.80
N SER A 3 -20.70 2.81 59.84
CA SER A 3 -20.17 3.68 58.80
C SER A 3 -19.57 2.81 57.70
N GLY A 4 -20.33 2.62 56.62
CA GLY A 4 -19.87 1.91 55.42
C GLY A 4 -19.10 2.86 54.52
N ALA A 5 -17.79 2.64 54.36
CA ALA A 5 -16.99 3.35 53.37
C ALA A 5 -17.23 2.74 51.98
N THR A 6 -17.99 3.43 51.14
CA THR A 6 -18.21 3.04 49.75
C THR A 6 -16.98 3.39 48.92
N PHE A 7 -16.13 2.41 48.64
CA PHE A 7 -15.03 2.56 47.68
C PHE A 7 -15.60 2.56 46.26
N LEU A 8 -15.68 3.74 45.65
CA LEU A 8 -16.03 3.92 44.24
C LEU A 8 -14.82 3.50 43.38
N CYS A 9 -14.77 2.24 42.97
CA CYS A 9 -13.81 1.78 41.95
C CYS A 9 -14.16 2.44 40.61
N ILE A 10 -13.48 3.54 40.28
CA ILE A 10 -13.52 4.13 38.95
C ILE A 10 -12.86 3.13 38.00
N LEU A 11 -13.67 2.38 37.26
CA LEU A 11 -13.24 1.58 36.14
C LEU A 11 -12.75 2.54 35.05
N VAL A 12 -11.44 2.82 35.03
CA VAL A 12 -10.82 3.50 33.90
C VAL A 12 -10.85 2.51 32.74
N ALA A 13 -11.88 2.61 31.90
CA ALA A 13 -11.89 1.93 30.62
C ALA A 13 -10.75 2.54 29.78
N VAL A 14 -9.60 1.85 29.75
CA VAL A 14 -8.53 2.18 28.81
C VAL A 14 -9.09 1.92 27.42
N THR A 15 -9.52 2.98 26.75
CA THR A 15 -9.81 2.89 25.33
C THR A 15 -8.47 2.60 24.65
N ALA A 16 -8.33 1.39 24.10
CA ALA A 16 -7.24 1.07 23.20
C ALA A 16 -7.45 1.93 21.95
N GLN A 17 -6.97 3.17 21.99
CA GLN A 17 -7.01 4.06 20.85
C GLN A 17 -6.11 3.43 19.81
N SER A 18 -6.72 2.87 18.76
CA SER A 18 -6.00 2.34 17.62
C SER A 18 -5.11 3.47 17.12
N ARG A 19 -3.80 3.37 17.38
CA ARG A 19 -2.84 4.32 16.84
C ARG A 19 -2.99 4.23 15.33
N ARG A 20 -3.49 5.30 14.70
CA ARG A 20 -3.48 5.39 13.24
C ARG A 20 -2.04 5.13 12.82
N ARG A 21 -1.83 4.05 12.06
CA ARG A 21 -0.52 3.76 11.48
C ARG A 21 -0.25 4.90 10.51
N ASP A 22 0.68 5.77 10.83
CA ASP A 22 1.15 6.82 9.94
C ASP A 22 2.30 6.25 9.10
N PRO A 23 2.11 5.95 7.81
CA PRO A 23 3.18 5.44 6.96
C PRO A 23 4.35 6.41 6.87
N ASN A 24 4.11 7.73 6.99
CA ASN A 24 5.18 8.72 6.87
C ASN A 24 6.19 8.62 8.02
N ALA A 25 5.77 8.20 9.21
CA ALA A 25 6.68 8.02 10.34
C ALA A 25 7.81 7.02 10.04
N TYR A 26 7.55 5.99 9.22
CA TYR A 26 8.57 5.05 8.77
C TYR A 26 9.20 5.48 7.44
N ALA A 27 8.39 5.95 6.50
CA ALA A 27 8.84 6.25 5.14
C ALA A 27 9.73 7.49 5.03
N GLU A 28 9.61 8.44 5.96
CA GLU A 28 10.37 9.68 5.96
C GLU A 28 11.55 9.67 6.95
N ASP A 29 11.82 8.52 7.58
CA ASP A 29 13.05 8.29 8.34
C ASP A 29 14.21 7.95 7.39
N TYR A 30 15.21 8.84 7.34
CA TYR A 30 16.36 8.73 6.42
C TYR A 30 17.12 7.40 6.52
N ARG A 31 17.04 6.72 7.67
CA ARG A 31 17.68 5.41 7.88
C ARG A 31 17.07 4.32 6.99
N ASN A 32 15.82 4.51 6.55
CA ASN A 32 15.09 3.55 5.71
C ASN A 32 15.21 3.86 4.21
N PHE A 33 15.66 5.06 3.82
CA PHE A 33 15.71 5.49 2.42
C PHE A 33 16.46 4.52 1.48
N PRO A 34 17.58 3.88 1.90
CA PRO A 34 18.25 2.90 1.04
C PRO A 34 17.37 1.70 0.64
N LEU A 35 16.34 1.38 1.41
CA LEU A 35 15.40 0.28 1.17
C LEU A 35 14.14 0.71 0.40
N GLN A 36 14.01 2.00 0.12
CA GLN A 36 12.80 2.64 -0.41
C GLN A 36 13.00 3.19 -1.83
N ARG A 37 14.03 2.72 -2.53
CA ARG A 37 14.27 3.10 -3.92
C ARG A 37 13.32 2.34 -4.84
N LEU A 38 12.37 3.04 -5.45
CA LEU A 38 11.36 2.41 -6.31
C LEU A 38 11.97 1.71 -7.52
N SER A 39 13.18 2.13 -7.94
CA SER A 39 13.97 1.46 -8.97
C SER A 39 14.22 -0.03 -8.69
N ALA A 40 14.22 -0.45 -7.41
CA ALA A 40 14.30 -1.86 -7.05
C ALA A 40 13.11 -2.68 -7.60
N MET A 41 11.91 -2.09 -7.62
CA MET A 41 10.71 -2.68 -8.21
C MET A 41 10.68 -2.46 -9.72
N THR A 42 10.95 -1.23 -10.19
CA THR A 42 10.77 -0.92 -11.62
C THR A 42 11.79 -1.59 -12.51
N ASN A 43 12.96 -1.99 -11.99
CA ASN A 43 13.94 -2.78 -12.72
C ASN A 43 13.59 -4.28 -12.83
N GLN A 44 12.53 -4.74 -12.15
CA GLN A 44 12.08 -6.12 -12.28
C GLN A 44 11.46 -6.36 -13.66
N SER A 45 11.96 -7.36 -14.37
CA SER A 45 11.39 -7.85 -15.64
C SER A 45 10.32 -8.93 -15.44
N LYS A 46 10.29 -9.54 -14.25
CA LYS A 46 9.33 -10.58 -13.89
C LYS A 46 8.01 -9.98 -13.42
N ARG A 47 6.96 -10.80 -13.47
CA ARG A 47 5.65 -10.45 -12.89
C ARG A 47 5.77 -10.48 -11.36
N ILE A 48 5.30 -9.42 -10.72
CA ILE A 48 5.20 -9.30 -9.26
C ILE A 48 3.78 -9.66 -8.85
N TYR A 49 3.65 -10.39 -7.75
CA TYR A 49 2.36 -10.86 -7.23
C TYR A 49 2.08 -10.23 -5.87
N VAL A 50 0.83 -9.86 -5.64
CA VAL A 50 0.37 -9.42 -4.31
C VAL A 50 0.17 -10.67 -3.45
N LEU A 51 1.02 -10.83 -2.44
CA LEU A 51 0.91 -11.92 -1.47
C LEU A 51 -0.07 -11.61 -0.35
N MET A 52 -0.13 -10.35 0.07
CA MET A 52 -0.97 -9.88 1.17
C MET A 52 -1.32 -8.40 0.96
N ARG A 53 -2.52 -8.02 1.39
CA ARG A 53 -2.96 -6.63 1.53
C ARG A 53 -3.94 -6.55 2.71
N ASP A 54 -4.10 -5.37 3.28
CA ASP A 54 -5.03 -5.11 4.40
C ASP A 54 -6.11 -4.08 4.06
N TYR A 55 -6.25 -3.74 2.78
CA TYR A 55 -7.25 -2.82 2.25
C TYR A 55 -8.01 -3.43 1.07
N ASN A 56 -9.18 -2.87 0.73
CA ASN A 56 -10.05 -3.33 -0.36
C ASN A 56 -10.27 -4.86 -0.35
N LEU A 57 -10.49 -5.44 0.83
CA LEU A 57 -10.62 -6.89 1.02
C LEU A 57 -11.94 -7.44 0.47
N SER A 58 -12.97 -6.61 0.32
CA SER A 58 -14.34 -6.96 -0.06
C SER A 58 -14.58 -6.99 -1.58
N THR A 59 -13.56 -7.32 -2.36
CA THR A 59 -13.61 -7.32 -3.82
C THR A 59 -13.66 -8.74 -4.38
N PRO A 60 -14.34 -8.98 -5.53
CA PRO A 60 -14.33 -10.30 -6.17
C PRO A 60 -12.96 -10.66 -6.78
N PHE A 61 -12.01 -9.72 -6.80
CA PHE A 61 -10.70 -9.93 -7.41
C PHE A 61 -9.69 -10.54 -6.43
N ASP A 62 -9.06 -11.64 -6.83
CA ASP A 62 -7.92 -12.25 -6.15
C ASP A 62 -6.73 -12.48 -7.11
N CYS A 63 -5.63 -13.07 -6.62
CA CYS A 63 -4.43 -13.35 -7.41
C CYS A 63 -3.89 -12.13 -8.20
N HIS A 64 -3.85 -10.96 -7.55
CA HIS A 64 -3.38 -9.71 -8.15
C HIS A 64 -1.91 -9.79 -8.53
N SER A 65 -1.58 -9.20 -9.68
CA SER A 65 -0.21 -9.13 -10.19
C SER A 65 0.01 -7.92 -11.07
N ALA A 66 1.26 -7.50 -11.16
CA ALA A 66 1.72 -6.42 -12.02
C ALA A 66 2.92 -6.90 -12.84
N LYS A 67 2.96 -6.55 -14.13
CA LYS A 67 4.11 -6.81 -14.99
C LYS A 67 4.46 -5.55 -15.77
N LYS A 68 5.71 -5.10 -15.69
CA LYS A 68 6.19 -4.01 -16.55
C LYS A 68 6.13 -4.46 -18.00
N VAL A 69 5.39 -3.72 -18.82
CA VAL A 69 5.29 -3.97 -20.27
C VAL A 69 6.15 -3.00 -21.06
N HIS A 70 6.31 -1.77 -20.56
CA HIS A 70 7.13 -0.76 -21.20
C HIS A 70 7.71 0.25 -20.21
N GLN A 71 8.78 0.94 -20.61
CA GLN A 71 9.35 2.09 -19.91
C GLN A 71 9.48 3.23 -20.92
N TYR A 72 8.69 4.29 -20.73
CA TYR A 72 8.66 5.45 -21.62
C TYR A 72 9.81 6.41 -21.31
N SER A 73 10.17 6.56 -20.04
CA SER A 73 11.27 7.41 -19.57
C SER A 73 11.80 6.89 -18.22
N ASP A 74 12.73 7.61 -17.58
CA ASP A 74 13.28 7.22 -16.28
C ASP A 74 12.21 7.11 -15.17
N ASN A 75 11.11 7.87 -15.28
CA ASN A 75 10.06 7.92 -14.26
C ASN A 75 8.67 7.51 -14.78
N GLU A 76 8.53 7.16 -16.06
CA GLU A 76 7.24 6.79 -16.63
C GLU A 76 7.27 5.37 -17.20
N TYR A 77 6.30 4.57 -16.75
CA TYR A 77 6.25 3.15 -17.05
C TYR A 77 4.84 2.73 -17.43
N GLU A 78 4.74 1.68 -18.23
CA GLU A 78 3.50 0.96 -18.44
C GLU A 78 3.55 -0.39 -17.74
N TYR A 79 2.49 -0.70 -16.98
CA TYR A 79 2.31 -1.99 -16.33
C TYR A 79 1.00 -2.62 -16.77
N GLU A 80 1.02 -3.93 -17.04
CA GLU A 80 -0.19 -4.74 -17.10
C GLU A 80 -0.56 -5.14 -15.67
N LEU A 81 -1.70 -4.64 -15.18
CA LEU A 81 -2.35 -5.15 -13.98
C LEU A 81 -3.22 -6.34 -14.35
N LYS A 82 -3.17 -7.40 -13.55
CA LYS A 82 -3.97 -8.60 -13.77
C LYS A 82 -4.45 -9.18 -12.46
N ALA A 83 -5.73 -9.48 -12.38
CA ALA A 83 -6.37 -10.14 -11.26
C ALA A 83 -7.34 -11.23 -11.74
N ARG A 84 -7.63 -12.21 -10.90
CA ARG A 84 -8.60 -13.26 -11.15
C ARG A 84 -9.96 -12.80 -10.61
N ILE A 85 -11.03 -12.96 -11.40
CA ILE A 85 -12.42 -12.62 -10.98
C ILE A 85 -13.12 -13.85 -10.40
N ASN A 86 -12.83 -15.02 -10.98
CA ASN A 86 -13.35 -16.31 -10.54
C ASN A 86 -12.40 -17.40 -11.03
N TRP A 87 -12.69 -18.66 -10.70
CA TRP A 87 -11.83 -19.81 -10.99
C TRP A 87 -11.36 -19.93 -12.45
N THR A 88 -12.11 -19.41 -13.43
CA THR A 88 -11.80 -19.58 -14.86
C THR A 88 -11.45 -18.28 -15.58
N LYS A 89 -11.65 -17.11 -14.96
CA LYS A 89 -11.50 -15.81 -15.64
C LYS A 89 -10.54 -14.88 -14.94
N PHE A 90 -9.68 -14.27 -15.75
CA PHE A 90 -8.82 -13.16 -15.36
C PHE A 90 -9.27 -11.87 -16.05
N TYR A 91 -9.11 -10.77 -15.33
CA TYR A 91 -9.20 -9.41 -15.85
C TYR A 91 -7.80 -8.82 -15.93
N SER A 92 -7.50 -8.13 -17.01
CA SER A 92 -6.26 -7.36 -17.14
C SER A 92 -6.46 -6.08 -17.92
N TYR A 93 -5.62 -5.10 -17.62
CA TYR A 93 -5.53 -3.84 -18.35
C TYR A 93 -4.17 -3.17 -18.09
N ASN A 94 -3.77 -2.30 -19.00
CA ASN A 94 -2.55 -1.52 -18.86
C ASN A 94 -2.81 -0.24 -18.08
N VAL A 95 -1.84 0.15 -17.27
CA VAL A 95 -1.82 1.40 -16.53
C VAL A 95 -0.51 2.13 -16.76
N SER A 96 -0.58 3.46 -16.85
CA SER A 96 0.59 4.33 -16.79
C SER A 96 0.92 4.63 -15.33
N MET A 97 2.10 4.21 -14.90
CA MET A 97 2.65 4.48 -13.58
C MET A 97 3.74 5.54 -13.66
N THR A 98 3.66 6.54 -12.79
CA THR A 98 4.67 7.58 -12.62
C THR A 98 5.41 7.35 -11.32
N ALA A 99 6.74 7.26 -11.39
CA ALA A 99 7.61 7.20 -10.22
C ALA A 99 7.78 8.61 -9.64
N MET A 100 7.37 8.78 -8.39
CA MET A 100 7.36 10.04 -7.68
C MET A 100 8.32 10.03 -6.50
N LYS A 101 8.79 11.22 -6.14
CA LYS A 101 9.66 11.46 -4.99
C LYS A 101 8.84 12.16 -3.90
N THR A 102 8.83 11.61 -2.70
CA THR A 102 8.14 12.23 -1.55
C THR A 102 9.14 12.69 -0.49
N GLY A 103 8.74 13.70 0.29
CA GLY A 103 9.53 14.23 1.41
C GLY A 103 10.98 14.54 1.04
N ASN A 104 11.91 14.01 1.82
CA ASN A 104 13.35 14.31 1.71
C ASN A 104 14.15 13.23 0.94
N HIS A 105 13.45 12.32 0.24
CA HIS A 105 14.11 11.32 -0.59
C HIS A 105 14.92 11.99 -1.71
N SER A 106 16.05 11.37 -2.08
CA SER A 106 16.87 11.80 -3.22
C SER A 106 16.48 11.09 -4.52
N GLU A 107 15.83 9.93 -4.43
CA GLU A 107 15.37 9.09 -5.54
C GLU A 107 13.86 8.84 -5.41
N PRO A 108 13.15 8.48 -6.50
CA PRO A 108 11.74 8.11 -6.41
C PRO A 108 11.50 6.93 -5.45
N ASN A 109 10.48 7.08 -4.60
CA ASN A 109 10.09 6.13 -3.56
C ASN A 109 8.58 5.85 -3.55
N ASP A 110 7.84 6.39 -4.50
CA ASP A 110 6.39 6.30 -4.58
C ASP A 110 5.93 6.00 -6.00
N ALA A 111 4.98 5.08 -6.15
CA ALA A 111 4.39 4.74 -7.43
C ALA A 111 2.97 5.34 -7.54
N TYR A 112 2.77 6.23 -8.51
CA TYR A 112 1.49 6.91 -8.73
C TYR A 112 0.77 6.33 -9.95
N TYR A 113 -0.30 5.56 -9.72
CA TYR A 113 -1.06 4.90 -10.80
C TYR A 113 -2.50 4.60 -10.41
N GLU A 114 -3.31 4.24 -11.41
CA GLU A 114 -4.71 3.87 -11.25
C GLU A 114 -4.83 2.37 -10.91
N GLU A 115 -4.93 2.06 -9.61
CA GLU A 115 -5.05 0.66 -9.14
C GLU A 115 -6.35 0.00 -9.58
N ASP A 116 -7.46 0.75 -9.60
CA ASP A 116 -8.79 0.29 -10.02
C ASP A 116 -9.25 1.09 -11.24
N LYS A 117 -9.66 0.40 -12.31
CA LYS A 117 -10.05 1.05 -13.57
C LYS A 117 -11.22 2.04 -13.36
N GLY A 118 -11.01 3.28 -13.77
CA GLY A 118 -11.94 4.40 -13.64
C GLY A 118 -11.94 5.08 -12.26
N ALA A 119 -11.17 4.58 -11.30
CA ALA A 119 -11.12 5.16 -9.95
C ALA A 119 -10.15 6.35 -9.84
N GLY A 120 -9.31 6.58 -10.86
CA GLY A 120 -8.25 7.57 -10.80
C GLY A 120 -7.02 7.10 -10.02
N LYS A 121 -5.94 7.86 -10.17
CA LYS A 121 -4.61 7.49 -9.65
C LYS A 121 -4.48 7.75 -8.15
N ILE A 122 -3.75 6.88 -7.47
CA ILE A 122 -3.40 6.99 -6.04
C ILE A 122 -1.91 6.71 -5.84
N ASP A 123 -1.40 7.16 -4.69
CA ASP A 123 -0.01 6.93 -4.27
C ASP A 123 0.15 5.55 -3.64
N HIS A 124 1.14 4.80 -4.12
CA HIS A 124 1.65 3.57 -3.53
C HIS A 124 3.07 3.81 -3.05
N LYS A 125 3.20 4.17 -1.77
CA LYS A 125 4.49 4.50 -1.14
C LYS A 125 5.27 3.24 -0.83
N LEU A 126 6.47 3.11 -1.38
CA LEU A 126 7.36 2.00 -1.08
C LEU A 126 7.87 2.15 0.36
N MET A 127 7.39 1.28 1.23
CA MET A 127 7.78 1.26 2.63
C MET A 127 9.11 0.55 2.81
N THR A 128 9.30 -0.61 2.22
CA THR A 128 10.59 -1.33 2.32
C THR A 128 10.75 -2.36 1.23
N THR A 129 11.99 -2.74 0.99
CA THR A 129 12.41 -3.76 0.04
C THR A 129 13.39 -4.70 0.73
N ASN A 130 13.33 -6.00 0.46
CA ASN A 130 14.35 -6.93 0.94
C ASN A 130 15.69 -6.74 0.21
N TYR A 131 16.79 -7.25 0.77
CA TYR A 131 18.13 -7.10 0.17
C TYR A 131 18.23 -7.62 -1.27
N ASP A 132 17.54 -8.72 -1.59
CA ASP A 132 17.55 -9.31 -2.93
C ASP A 132 16.64 -8.59 -3.93
N ARG A 133 15.89 -7.57 -3.48
CA ARG A 133 14.96 -6.78 -4.30
C ARG A 133 13.89 -7.62 -5.00
N THR A 134 13.38 -8.63 -4.30
CA THR A 134 12.34 -9.54 -4.79
C THR A 134 11.00 -9.36 -4.09
N CYS A 135 10.97 -8.68 -2.95
CA CYS A 135 9.81 -8.46 -2.11
C CYS A 135 9.73 -6.99 -1.71
N PHE A 136 8.52 -6.44 -1.81
CA PHE A 136 8.25 -5.03 -1.61
C PHE A 136 7.03 -4.88 -0.71
N VAL A 137 7.07 -3.92 0.21
CA VAL A 137 5.93 -3.54 1.03
C VAL A 137 5.53 -2.14 0.63
N PHE A 138 4.26 -1.96 0.26
CA PHE A 138 3.70 -0.66 -0.10
C PHE A 138 2.66 -0.23 0.92
N ALA A 139 2.60 1.07 1.18
CA ALA A 139 1.49 1.71 1.87
C ALA A 139 0.69 2.54 0.87
N VAL A 140 -0.63 2.44 0.95
CA VAL A 140 -1.55 3.19 0.11
C VAL A 140 -2.29 4.21 0.96
N ASN A 141 -2.43 5.43 0.46
CA ASN A 141 -3.28 6.43 1.11
C ASN A 141 -4.68 6.33 0.50
N ILE A 142 -5.55 5.59 1.18
CA ILE A 142 -6.93 5.39 0.77
C ILE A 142 -7.79 6.37 1.57
N SER A 143 -8.54 7.24 0.87
CA SER A 143 -9.53 8.09 1.53
C SER A 143 -10.52 7.23 2.32
N SER A 144 -11.06 7.74 3.42
CA SER A 144 -12.02 7.01 4.27
C SER A 144 -13.26 6.51 3.52
N GLU A 145 -13.58 7.09 2.36
CA GLU A 145 -14.68 6.66 1.50
C GLU A 145 -14.42 5.34 0.75
N ARG A 146 -13.15 4.94 0.62
CA ARG A 146 -12.72 3.67 0.02
C ARG A 146 -12.32 2.65 1.10
N PHE A 147 -12.00 3.11 2.29
CA PHE A 147 -11.68 2.25 3.43
C PHE A 147 -12.98 1.65 4.01
N GLY A 148 -13.25 0.37 3.72
CA GLY A 148 -14.38 -0.35 4.31
C GLY A 148 -15.73 -0.19 3.62
N LYS A 149 -15.77 0.17 2.32
CA LYS A 149 -16.97 -0.08 1.50
C LYS A 149 -17.09 -1.58 1.22
N TRP A 150 -17.81 -2.25 2.12
CA TRP A 150 -18.51 -3.50 1.85
C TRP A 150 -19.68 -3.16 0.93
N PHE A 151 -19.83 -3.87 -0.20
CA PHE A 151 -21.06 -3.80 -0.98
C PHE A 151 -22.24 -4.32 -0.15
#